data_AF-A0A1G8QB72-F1
#
_entry.id   AF-A0A1G8QB72-F1
#
_cell.length_a   1.000
_cell.length_b   1.000
_cell.length_c   1.000
_cell.angle_alpha   90.00
_cell.angle_beta   90.00
_cell.angle_gamma   90.00
#
_symmetry.space_group_name_H-M   'P 1'
#
loop_
_entity.id
_entity.type
_entity.pdbx_description
1 polymer ?
#
loop_
_entity_poly.entity_id
_entity_poly.type
_entity_poly.pdbx_seq_one_letter_code
_entity_poly.pdbx_strand_id
1 'polypeptide(L)'
;IVSDLTYVRVQQKWHYICVLVDLYNREIIGYSAGPHKDAALVQRAFASVKYNLHQLELFHTDRGSEFKNQLIDQTLQTFGIKRSLSEKGTPYDNAVAEATFKTIKTEFTHARSFPNQYELDLELFVTFIGSTTFAFMDHWIT
;
A
#
# COMPACT_ATOMS: atom_id res chain seq x y z
N ILE A 1 -1.45 4.12 9.92
CA ILE A 1 -1.33 3.38 8.65
C ILE A 1 0.04 3.60 8.02
N VAL A 2 0.54 2.62 7.26
CA VAL A 2 1.78 2.70 6.48
C VAL A 2 1.50 2.56 4.99
N SER A 3 2.43 3.01 4.15
CA SER A 3 2.40 2.74 2.72
C SER A 3 3.72 2.15 2.22
N ASP A 4 3.61 1.28 1.22
CA ASP A 4 4.74 0.80 0.44
C ASP A 4 4.38 0.81 -1.06
N LEU A 5 5.42 0.89 -1.88
CA LEU A 5 5.33 0.81 -3.33
C LEU A 5 6.04 -0.43 -3.83
N THR A 6 5.34 -1.19 -4.65
CA THR A 6 5.92 -2.30 -5.40
C THR A 6 5.61 -2.12 -6.89
N TYR A 7 6.11 -3.02 -7.72
CA TYR A 7 5.90 -2.98 -9.15
C TYR A 7 5.58 -4.36 -9.71
N VAL A 8 4.85 -4.37 -10.83
CA VAL A 8 4.48 -5.57 -11.55
C VAL A 8 4.57 -5.34 -13.06
N ARG A 9 4.69 -6.43 -13.83
CA ARG A 9 4.65 -6.35 -15.28
C ARG A 9 3.21 -6.28 -15.76
N VAL A 10 2.94 -5.29 -16.61
CA VAL A 10 1.77 -5.24 -17.46
C VAL A 10 2.27 -5.22 -18.89
N GLN A 11 2.09 -6.33 -19.60
CA GLN A 11 2.74 -6.61 -20.88
C GLN A 11 4.27 -6.40 -20.77
N GLN A 12 4.82 -5.52 -21.60
CA GLN A 12 6.24 -5.19 -21.65
C GLN A 12 6.61 -3.97 -20.80
N LYS A 13 5.69 -3.45 -19.97
CA LYS A 13 5.91 -2.24 -19.16
C LYS A 13 5.82 -2.57 -17.67
N TRP A 14 6.49 -1.75 -16.86
CA TRP A 14 6.36 -1.77 -15.41
C TRP A 14 5.22 -0.87 -14.98
N HIS A 15 4.35 -1.39 -14.13
CA HIS A 15 3.34 -0.62 -13.43
C HIS A 15 3.67 -0.67 -11.94
N TYR A 16 3.36 0.41 -11.24
CA TYR A 16 3.53 0.57 -9.82
C TYR A 16 2.23 0.22 -9.11
N ILE A 17 2.35 -0.32 -7.91
CA ILE A 17 1.24 -0.62 -7.01
C ILE A 17 1.54 0.09 -5.70
N CYS A 18 0.60 0.91 -5.24
CA CYS A 18 0.62 1.54 -3.94
C CYS A 18 -0.35 0.79 -3.03
N VAL A 19 0.12 0.41 -1.86
CA VAL A 19 -0.71 -0.25 -0.84
C VAL A 19 -0.70 0.60 0.43
N LEU A 20 -1.87 0.73 1.06
CA LEU A 20 -2.08 1.31 2.37
C LEU A 20 -2.44 0.19 3.34
N VAL A 21 -1.66 0.06 4.41
CA VAL A 21 -1.84 -0.98 5.42
C VAL A 21 -2.12 -0.33 6.76
N ASP A 22 -3.13 -0.81 7.46
CA ASP A 22 -3.32 -0.56 8.87
C ASP A 22 -2.51 -1.56 9.69
N LEU A 23 -1.48 -1.09 10.38
CA LEU A 23 -0.62 -1.94 11.20
C LEU A 23 -1.32 -2.48 12.45
N TYR A 24 -2.34 -1.78 12.95
CA TYR A 24 -3.08 -2.23 14.14
C TYR A 24 -3.89 -3.49 13.82
N ASN A 25 -4.67 -3.42 12.73
CA ASN A 25 -5.49 -4.54 12.28
C ASN A 25 -4.71 -5.53 11.37
N ARG A 26 -3.51 -5.14 10.91
CA ARG A 26 -2.69 -5.85 9.90
C ARG A 26 -3.44 -6.07 8.58
N GLU A 27 -4.26 -5.10 8.19
CA GLU A 27 -5.12 -5.19 7.02
C GLU A 27 -4.71 -4.21 5.92
N ILE A 28 -4.92 -4.62 4.66
CA ILE A 28 -4.85 -3.70 3.54
C ILE A 28 -6.15 -2.92 3.50
N ILE A 29 -6.05 -1.61 3.66
CA ILE A 29 -7.22 -0.72 3.77
C ILE A 29 -7.45 0.07 2.48
N GLY A 30 -6.44 0.15 1.61
CA GLY A 30 -6.51 0.85 0.35
C GLY A 30 -5.35 0.47 -0.56
N TYR A 31 -5.56 0.61 -1.86
CA TYR A 31 -4.57 0.27 -2.88
C TYR A 31 -4.86 1.01 -4.19
N SER A 32 -3.84 1.09 -5.04
CA SER A 32 -4.00 1.52 -6.42
C SER A 32 -2.86 0.99 -7.29
N ALA A 33 -3.07 0.98 -8.60
CA ALA A 33 -2.03 0.69 -9.57
C ALA A 33 -1.98 1.71 -10.71
N GLY A 34 -0.85 1.74 -11.41
CA GLY A 34 -0.70 2.53 -12.63
C GLY A 34 0.72 2.60 -13.16
N PRO A 35 0.92 3.13 -14.38
CA PRO A 35 2.22 3.16 -15.04
C PRO A 35 3.21 4.19 -14.45
N HIS A 36 2.75 5.08 -13.56
CA HIS A 36 3.53 6.19 -13.04
C HIS A 36 3.65 6.15 -11.52
N LYS A 37 4.88 6.31 -11.03
CA LYS A 37 5.20 6.49 -9.60
C LYS A 37 5.03 7.96 -9.23
N ASP A 38 3.78 8.41 -9.18
CA ASP A 38 3.41 9.81 -8.92
C ASP A 38 2.44 9.96 -7.73
N ALA A 39 2.11 11.19 -7.37
CA ALA A 39 1.17 11.43 -6.28
C ALA A 39 -0.27 11.06 -6.63
N ALA A 40 -0.64 11.01 -7.91
CA ALA A 40 -1.96 10.56 -8.32
C ALA A 40 -2.15 9.07 -7.99
N LEU A 41 -1.10 8.26 -8.09
CA LEU A 41 -1.10 6.87 -7.61
C LEU A 41 -1.44 6.80 -6.12
N VAL A 42 -0.74 7.58 -5.28
CA VAL A 42 -0.97 7.59 -3.83
C VAL A 42 -2.38 8.09 -3.50
N GLN A 43 -2.85 9.15 -4.15
CA GLN A 43 -4.23 9.65 -3.95
C GLN A 43 -5.29 8.62 -4.31
N ARG A 44 -5.13 7.88 -5.42
CA ARG A 44 -6.05 6.79 -5.77
C ARG A 44 -6.07 5.71 -4.70
N ALA A 45 -4.93 5.44 -4.04
CA ALA A 45 -4.90 4.48 -2.95
C ALA A 45 -5.70 4.99 -1.74
N PHE A 46 -5.56 6.27 -1.35
CA PHE A 46 -6.40 6.88 -0.32
C PHE A 46 -7.89 6.88 -0.69
N ALA A 47 -8.23 7.17 -1.95
CA ALA A 47 -9.61 7.18 -2.44
C ALA A 47 -10.25 5.77 -2.46
N SER A 48 -9.45 4.70 -2.46
CA SER A 48 -9.95 3.33 -2.40
C SER A 48 -10.35 2.87 -0.99
N VAL A 49 -9.96 3.62 0.06
CA VAL A 49 -10.26 3.30 1.46
C VAL A 49 -11.77 3.33 1.69
N LYS A 50 -12.30 2.26 2.29
CA LYS A 50 -13.76 2.05 2.42
C LYS A 50 -14.39 2.74 3.62
N TYR A 51 -13.59 3.15 4.59
CA TYR A 51 -14.04 3.84 5.79
C TYR A 51 -13.58 5.30 5.79
N ASN A 52 -14.09 6.06 6.75
CA ASN A 52 -13.86 7.49 6.83
C ASN A 52 -12.37 7.80 7.07
N LEU A 53 -11.73 8.48 6.12
CA LEU A 53 -10.33 8.88 6.21
C LEU A 53 -10.02 9.79 7.40
N HIS A 54 -11.01 10.50 7.94
CA HIS A 54 -10.84 11.30 9.17
C HIS A 54 -10.60 10.46 10.43
N GLN A 55 -10.82 9.14 10.38
CA GLN A 55 -10.46 8.21 11.45
C GLN A 55 -8.97 7.83 11.43
N LEU A 56 -8.25 8.19 10.36
CA LEU A 56 -6.83 7.94 10.25
C LEU A 56 -6.04 9.04 10.95
N GLU A 57 -5.38 8.68 12.05
CA GLU A 57 -4.62 9.68 12.82
C GLU A 57 -3.22 9.91 12.26
N LEU A 58 -2.57 8.85 11.75
CA LEU A 58 -1.16 8.86 11.41
C LEU A 58 -0.86 8.06 10.14
N PHE A 59 -0.15 8.71 9.22
CA PHE A 59 0.41 8.12 8.01
C PHE A 59 1.93 8.05 8.13
N HIS A 60 2.45 6.84 8.27
CA HIS A 60 3.87 6.58 8.37
C HIS A 60 4.42 6.15 7.00
N THR A 61 5.45 6.85 6.53
CA THR A 61 6.06 6.60 5.22
C THR A 61 7.56 6.75 5.29
N ASP A 62 8.26 5.99 4.46
CA ASP A 62 9.68 6.19 4.25
C ASP A 62 9.99 7.56 3.63
N ARG A 63 11.21 8.02 3.85
CA ARG A 63 11.71 9.32 3.36
C ARG A 63 11.95 9.38 1.84
N GLY A 64 11.48 8.38 1.09
CA GLY A 64 11.55 8.32 -0.37
C GLY A 64 10.95 9.57 -1.03
N SER A 65 11.57 10.05 -2.11
CA SER A 65 11.11 11.25 -2.82
C SER A 65 9.72 11.08 -3.43
N GLU A 66 9.32 9.85 -3.72
CA GLU A 66 7.98 9.49 -4.19
C GLU A 66 6.84 9.95 -3.29
N PHE A 67 7.08 10.04 -1.98
CA PHE A 67 6.08 10.49 -1.01
C PHE A 67 6.26 11.97 -0.66
N LYS A 68 7.31 12.65 -1.14
CA LYS A 68 7.56 14.08 -0.92
C LYS A 68 6.87 14.92 -2.00
N ASN A 69 5.56 14.77 -2.15
CA ASN A 69 4.78 15.55 -3.10
C ASN A 69 3.75 16.41 -2.35
N GLN A 70 3.64 17.69 -2.75
CA GLN A 70 2.64 18.64 -2.23
C GLN A 70 1.22 18.06 -2.22
N LEU A 71 0.90 17.22 -3.22
CA LEU A 71 -0.42 16.63 -3.37
C LEU A 71 -0.74 15.58 -2.28
N ILE A 72 0.29 14.86 -1.79
CA ILE A 72 0.15 13.95 -0.64
C ILE A 72 -0.05 14.78 0.62
N ASP A 73 0.76 15.83 0.82
CA ASP A 73 0.63 16.70 2.00
C ASP A 73 -0.75 17.38 2.05
N GLN A 74 -1.29 17.81 0.91
CA GLN A 74 -2.66 18.33 0.80
C GLN A 74 -3.70 17.27 1.20
N THR A 75 -3.53 16.02 0.75
CA THR A 75 -4.44 14.93 1.09
C THR A 75 -4.43 14.68 2.60
N LEU A 76 -3.24 14.58 3.20
CA LEU A 76 -3.07 14.39 4.64
C LEU A 76 -3.68 15.56 5.44
N GLN A 77 -3.43 16.81 5.02
CA GLN A 77 -4.00 17.99 5.66
C GLN A 77 -5.53 18.03 5.57
N THR A 78 -6.09 17.70 4.40
CA THR A 78 -7.55 17.71 4.17
C THR A 78 -8.27 16.75 5.11
N PHE A 79 -7.68 15.58 5.37
CA PHE A 79 -8.27 14.57 6.24
C PHE A 79 -7.79 14.65 7.70
N GLY A 80 -6.89 15.57 8.03
CA GLY A 80 -6.35 15.73 9.39
C GLY A 80 -5.35 14.63 9.80
N ILE A 81 -4.80 13.91 8.82
CA ILE A 81 -3.88 12.79 9.03
C ILE A 81 -2.47 13.34 9.28
N LYS A 82 -1.86 13.00 10.42
CA LYS A 82 -0.49 13.43 10.73
C LYS A 82 0.52 12.59 9.96
N ARG A 83 1.53 13.24 9.40
CA ARG A 83 2.63 12.55 8.73
C ARG A 83 3.71 12.17 9.74
N SER A 84 4.08 10.89 9.75
CA SER A 84 5.27 10.38 10.43
C SER A 84 6.26 9.87 9.39
N LEU A 85 7.54 10.15 9.58
CA LEU A 85 8.60 9.66 8.71
C LEU A 85 9.45 8.68 9.50
N SER A 86 9.87 7.58 8.89
CA SER A 86 10.81 6.64 9.51
C SER A 86 12.07 7.38 10.00
N GLU A 87 12.44 7.15 11.27
CA GLU A 87 13.73 7.57 11.79
C GLU A 87 14.83 6.65 11.23
N LYS A 88 16.03 7.19 11.07
CA LYS A 88 17.15 6.40 10.57
C LYS A 88 17.56 5.40 11.65
N GLY A 89 17.15 4.14 11.53
CA GLY A 89 17.62 3.05 12.40
C GLY A 89 16.68 2.64 13.54
N THR A 90 15.35 2.74 13.38
CA THR A 90 14.35 2.13 14.28
C THR A 90 13.75 0.85 13.66
N PRO A 91 14.33 -0.34 13.91
CA PRO A 91 14.00 -1.55 13.14
C PRO A 91 12.67 -2.18 13.53
N TYR A 92 12.18 -1.97 14.76
CA TYR A 92 11.02 -2.69 15.28
C TYR A 92 9.70 -2.27 14.62
N ASP A 93 9.45 -0.96 14.49
CA ASP A 93 8.26 -0.44 13.81
C ASP A 93 8.30 -0.77 12.31
N ASN A 94 9.51 -0.79 11.74
CA ASN A 94 9.68 -1.17 10.34
C ASN A 94 9.54 -2.68 10.13
N ALA A 95 9.93 -3.53 11.08
CA ALA A 95 9.92 -4.98 10.91
C ALA A 95 8.51 -5.54 10.69
N VAL A 96 7.49 -5.01 11.39
CA VAL A 96 6.10 -5.44 11.20
C VAL A 96 5.59 -5.00 9.82
N ALA A 97 5.85 -3.74 9.45
CA ALA A 97 5.49 -3.24 8.13
C ALA A 97 6.20 -4.02 7.02
N GLU A 98 7.51 -4.22 7.12
CA GLU A 98 8.35 -5.00 6.20
C GLU A 98 7.84 -6.44 6.07
N ALA A 99 7.51 -7.09 7.19
CA ALA A 99 6.96 -8.45 7.17
C ALA A 99 5.61 -8.51 6.45
N THR A 100 4.68 -7.59 6.75
CA THR A 100 3.39 -7.52 6.07
C THR A 100 3.56 -7.25 4.58
N PHE A 101 4.40 -6.28 4.19
CA PHE A 101 4.67 -6.00 2.78
C PHE A 101 5.38 -7.14 2.07
N LYS A 102 6.27 -7.88 2.75
CA LYS A 102 6.90 -9.08 2.21
C LYS A 102 5.87 -10.16 1.92
N THR A 103 4.93 -10.40 2.83
CA THR A 103 3.81 -11.32 2.60
C THR A 103 2.99 -10.89 1.40
N ILE A 104 2.56 -9.62 1.34
CA ILE A 104 1.78 -9.07 0.22
C ILE A 104 2.53 -9.23 -1.11
N LYS A 105 3.82 -8.90 -1.15
CA LYS A 105 4.66 -9.08 -2.34
C LYS A 105 4.78 -10.55 -2.73
N THR A 106 4.89 -11.46 -1.77
CA THR A 106 5.01 -12.90 -2.04
C THR A 106 3.72 -13.45 -2.65
N GLU A 107 2.57 -13.10 -2.09
CA GLU A 107 1.26 -13.55 -2.58
C GLU A 107 0.88 -12.90 -3.92
N PHE A 108 1.17 -11.60 -4.08
CA PHE A 108 0.70 -10.81 -5.23
C PHE A 108 1.72 -10.70 -6.38
N THR A 109 2.99 -10.45 -6.07
CA THR A 109 4.00 -10.04 -7.08
C THR A 109 4.88 -11.17 -7.58
N HIS A 110 4.86 -12.35 -6.95
CA HIS A 110 5.77 -13.42 -7.33
C HIS A 110 5.41 -13.97 -8.73
N ALA A 111 6.23 -13.61 -9.73
CA ALA A 111 6.21 -14.08 -11.11
C ALA A 111 4.93 -13.78 -11.94
N ARG A 112 4.12 -12.79 -11.56
CA ARG A 112 2.92 -12.42 -12.32
C ARG A 112 3.19 -11.33 -13.37
N SER A 113 2.64 -11.54 -14.56
CA SER A 113 2.56 -10.54 -15.63
C SER A 113 1.11 -10.44 -16.09
N PHE A 114 0.59 -9.24 -16.17
CA PHE A 114 -0.79 -8.99 -16.56
C PHE A 114 -0.87 -8.56 -18.02
N PRO A 115 -1.90 -8.99 -18.77
CA PRO A 115 -2.02 -8.62 -20.18
C PRO A 115 -2.48 -7.17 -20.37
N ASN A 116 -3.10 -6.53 -19.38
CA ASN A 116 -3.50 -5.12 -19.43
C ASN A 116 -3.78 -4.59 -18.00
N GLN A 117 -4.05 -3.28 -17.86
CA GLN A 117 -4.34 -2.63 -16.58
C GLN A 117 -5.63 -3.16 -15.92
N TYR A 118 -6.64 -3.51 -16.72
CA TYR A 118 -7.92 -3.98 -16.20
C TYR A 118 -7.78 -5.32 -15.46
N GLU A 119 -7.02 -6.27 -16.02
CA GLU A 119 -6.73 -7.54 -15.35
C GLU A 119 -5.92 -7.36 -14.06
N LEU A 120 -4.99 -6.39 -14.06
CA LEU A 120 -4.27 -6.02 -12.83
C LEU A 120 -5.25 -5.47 -11.77
N ASP A 121 -6.16 -4.58 -12.15
CA ASP A 121 -7.13 -3.99 -11.23
C ASP A 121 -8.11 -5.05 -10.69
N LEU A 122 -8.54 -6.00 -11.52
CA LEU A 122 -9.36 -7.15 -11.10
C LEU A 122 -8.62 -8.03 -10.10
N GLU A 123 -7.36 -8.37 -10.36
CA GLU A 123 -6.58 -9.20 -9.44
C GLU A 123 -6.34 -8.48 -8.10
N LEU A 124 -6.07 -7.18 -8.12
CA LEU A 124 -5.96 -6.37 -6.90
C LEU A 124 -7.29 -6.34 -6.14
N PHE A 125 -8.41 -6.21 -6.84
CA PHE A 125 -9.74 -6.27 -6.25
C PHE A 125 -9.99 -7.62 -5.57
N VAL A 126 -9.76 -8.73 -6.26
CA VAL A 126 -9.95 -10.08 -5.71
C VAL A 126 -9.00 -10.32 -4.54
N THR A 127 -7.72 -9.97 -4.70
CA THR A 127 -6.70 -10.22 -3.68
C THR A 127 -6.95 -9.41 -2.42
N PHE A 128 -7.37 -8.14 -2.52
CA PHE A 128 -7.45 -7.22 -1.37
C PHE A 128 -8.85 -7.01 -0.81
N ILE A 129 -9.91 -7.32 -1.55
CA ILE A 129 -11.28 -7.34 -1.02
C ILE A 129 -11.72 -8.76 -0.66
N GLY A 130 -11.23 -9.78 -1.35
CA GLY A 130 -11.48 -11.18 -0.98
C GLY A 130 -10.75 -11.62 0.30
N SER A 131 -9.75 -10.87 0.75
CA SER A 131 -8.93 -11.15 1.94
C SER A 131 -9.34 -10.38 3.20
N THR A 132 -10.59 -9.87 3.27
CA THR A 132 -11.21 -9.48 4.57
C THR A 132 -11.26 -10.62 5.61
N THR A 133 -10.79 -11.80 5.25
CA THR A 133 -10.26 -12.79 6.18
C THR A 133 -8.75 -12.95 5.98
N PHE A 134 -7.93 -12.27 6.79
CA PHE A 134 -6.53 -12.62 7.04
C PHE A 134 -6.43 -13.97 7.79
N ALA A 135 -7.09 -15.02 7.30
CA ALA A 135 -7.07 -16.37 7.89
C ALA A 135 -5.79 -17.15 7.56
N PHE A 136 -4.85 -16.57 6.80
CA PHE A 136 -3.62 -17.26 6.36
C PHE A 136 -2.34 -16.79 7.06
N MET A 137 -2.41 -15.75 7.91
CA MET A 137 -1.24 -15.31 8.68
C MET A 137 -0.99 -16.12 9.97
N ASP A 138 -1.90 -17.03 10.34
CA ASP A 138 -1.73 -17.94 11.48
C ASP A 138 -0.85 -19.16 11.17
N HIS A 139 -0.44 -19.36 9.91
CA HIS A 139 0.37 -20.53 9.51
C HIS A 139 1.88 -20.29 9.44
N TRP A 140 2.35 -19.07 9.72
CA TRP A 140 3.77 -18.70 9.60
C TRP A 140 4.39 -18.11 10.88
N ILE A 141 3.77 -18.34 12.05
CA ILE A 141 4.35 -18.05 13.37
C ILE A 141 4.44 -19.34 14.22
N THR A 142 5.06 -20.37 13.66
CA THR A 142 5.66 -21.48 14.43
C THR A 142 7.04 -21.80 13.90
#